data_AF-A0A662PCN6-F1
#
_entry.id   AF-A0A662PCN6-F1
#
_cell.length_a   1.000
_cell.length_b   1.000
_cell.length_c   1.000
_cell.angle_alpha   90.00
_cell.angle_beta   90.00
_cell.angle_gamma   90.00
#
_symmetry.space_group_name_H-M   'P 1'
#
loop_
_entity.id
_entity.type
_entity.pdbx_description
1 polymer ?
#
loop_
_entity_poly.entity_id
_entity_poly.type
_entity_poly.pdbx_seq_one_letter_code
_entity_poly.pdbx_strand_id
1 'polypeptide(L)'
;MEINTIEVIFLSNAKLAGKLCGRVAVVFLALWFISQVTELLGKYEYPEYFLGFVFLFFLASSILESAKYKVFFKKMAYSIAKCTFLIWLFIKIGDHFDWTGFEYWSQYTDYFIIAFFASILIGYTIGKHRRGARAAFYGIGFLGIVFWIFAKIFNLVPEYQTLIFFGSIAAVGIGYIVGIFEEERKFRWIYEAEDFEKIEEPKIKEEARVLKSNLEIKGGNSKINIEEGSIFVPVANGKEIGGVFFGQGSYSVDAKVKKYINVFQGITVLTGDKWKNVKKSLRDAEEKDFESMGLKKDEVFDLARIQIEEKEWKKIRKRFEKTVSSIDMPFIKVRETEAGDYVKVGPIEVIDVEGKGSRVKFGPFKVGESIEWEEQALYDISAKIRTKNKEISLKIKGDKTILKEDDRMVISKPEKVIIEDGDVSLKITENKRILKSEELSIFESEGKTVLKTPDVKVILNDELTIKKDGETHVLKNAKIKQEIKDKVDDLIRDILDKKEMKELDSLLEKLKQEL
;
A
#
# COMPACT_ATOMS: atom_id res chain seq x y z
N MET A 1 28.49 10.84 32.63
CA MET A 1 28.59 9.72 31.67
C MET A 1 28.96 8.48 32.47
N GLU A 2 28.06 8.01 33.33
CA GLU A 2 28.20 6.78 34.10
C GLU A 2 27.05 5.88 33.66
N ILE A 3 27.30 5.08 32.62
CA ILE A 3 26.42 3.96 32.29
C ILE A 3 26.83 2.85 33.25
N ASN A 4 25.93 2.55 34.20
CA ASN A 4 26.06 1.61 35.29
C ASN A 4 26.88 0.35 34.98
N THR A 5 28.04 0.21 35.63
CA THR A 5 28.85 -1.02 35.67
C THR A 5 28.01 -2.26 36.05
N ILE A 6 26.98 -2.06 36.87
CA ILE A 6 26.01 -3.09 37.29
C ILE A 6 25.17 -3.61 36.11
N GLU A 7 24.75 -2.73 35.20
CA GLU A 7 23.92 -3.07 34.04
C GLU A 7 24.73 -3.91 33.03
N VAL A 8 26.01 -3.57 32.84
CA VAL A 8 26.93 -4.33 31.98
C VAL A 8 27.18 -5.74 32.52
N ILE A 9 27.39 -5.88 33.84
CA ILE A 9 27.60 -7.18 34.49
C ILE A 9 26.32 -8.05 34.39
N PHE A 10 25.15 -7.45 34.65
CA PHE A 10 23.87 -8.16 34.56
C PHE A 10 23.58 -8.67 33.13
N LEU A 11 23.79 -7.83 32.11
CA LEU A 11 23.61 -8.20 30.70
C LEU A 11 24.58 -9.28 30.23
N SER A 12 25.82 -9.26 30.72
CA SER A 12 26.83 -10.29 30.44
C SER A 12 26.43 -11.65 31.04
N ASN A 13 25.98 -11.64 32.30
CA ASN A 13 25.56 -12.85 33.01
C ASN A 13 24.28 -13.46 32.41
N ALA A 14 23.30 -12.63 32.03
CA ALA A 14 22.08 -13.10 31.36
C ALA A 14 22.37 -13.78 30.01
N LYS A 15 23.33 -13.25 29.25
CA LYS A 15 23.77 -13.83 27.97
C LYS A 15 24.48 -15.18 28.16
N LEU A 16 25.33 -15.29 29.18
CA LEU A 16 26.00 -16.55 29.51
C LEU A 16 24.99 -17.61 29.95
N ALA A 17 24.07 -17.24 30.85
CA ALA A 17 23.00 -18.10 31.33
C ALA A 17 22.08 -18.57 30.19
N GLY A 18 21.70 -17.68 29.27
CA GLY A 18 20.89 -18.04 28.10
C GLY A 18 21.55 -19.09 27.20
N LYS A 19 22.86 -18.96 26.95
CA LYS A 19 23.63 -19.96 26.18
C LYS A 19 23.74 -21.30 26.91
N LEU A 20 23.91 -21.27 28.23
CA LEU A 20 23.95 -22.48 29.06
C LEU A 20 22.61 -23.21 29.02
N CYS A 21 21.49 -22.51 29.20
CA CYS A 21 20.15 -23.10 29.07
C CYS A 21 19.94 -23.73 27.69
N GLY A 22 20.37 -23.07 26.61
CA GLY A 22 20.28 -23.63 25.25
C GLY A 22 21.09 -24.92 25.07
N ARG A 23 22.30 -24.99 25.64
CA ARG A 23 23.11 -26.22 25.63
C ARG A 23 22.48 -27.33 26.46
N VAL A 24 21.92 -27.01 27.61
CA VAL A 24 21.19 -27.97 28.45
C VAL A 24 19.97 -28.52 27.70
N ALA A 25 19.19 -27.67 27.01
CA ALA A 25 18.07 -28.12 26.18
C ALA A 25 18.51 -29.14 25.10
N VAL A 26 19.67 -28.92 24.46
CA VAL A 26 20.23 -29.87 23.48
C VAL A 26 20.61 -31.21 24.12
N VAL A 27 21.15 -31.21 25.34
CA VAL A 27 21.43 -32.44 26.09
C VAL A 27 20.15 -33.21 26.38
N PHE A 28 19.10 -32.53 26.88
CA PHE A 28 17.80 -33.16 27.13
C PHE A 28 17.14 -33.69 25.85
N LEU A 29 17.32 -33.00 24.72
CA LEU A 29 16.84 -33.47 23.42
C LEU A 29 17.59 -34.73 22.94
N ALA A 30 18.90 -34.77 23.15
CA ALA A 30 19.72 -35.95 22.86
C ALA A 30 19.33 -37.13 23.76
N LEU A 31 19.09 -36.90 25.05
CA LEU A 31 18.62 -37.92 26.00
C LEU A 31 17.24 -38.46 25.59
N TRP A 32 16.32 -37.58 25.17
CA TRP A 32 15.04 -38.00 24.61
C TRP A 32 15.23 -38.85 23.35
N PHE A 33 16.11 -38.45 22.42
CA PHE A 33 16.37 -39.24 21.20
C PHE A 33 16.99 -40.61 21.51
N ILE A 34 17.93 -40.67 22.45
CA ILE A 34 18.55 -41.91 22.92
C ILE A 34 17.49 -42.83 23.55
N SER A 35 16.52 -42.26 24.29
CA SER A 35 15.40 -43.03 24.85
C SER A 35 14.45 -43.59 23.78
N GLN A 36 14.41 -42.99 22.59
CA GLN A 36 13.61 -43.51 21.46
C GLN A 36 14.29 -44.66 20.73
N VAL A 37 15.63 -44.61 20.59
CA VAL A 37 16.37 -45.46 19.64
C VAL A 37 17.12 -46.60 20.33
N THR A 38 17.32 -46.54 21.65
CA THR A 38 18.15 -47.51 22.37
C THR A 38 17.51 -47.99 23.66
N GLU A 39 17.65 -49.29 23.97
CA GLU A 39 17.34 -49.84 25.31
C GLU A 39 18.42 -49.50 26.36
N LEU A 40 19.41 -48.68 25.98
CA LEU A 40 20.63 -48.40 26.74
C LEU A 40 20.36 -47.67 28.07
N LEU A 41 19.22 -46.98 28.17
CA LEU A 41 18.73 -46.33 29.39
C LEU A 41 17.69 -47.19 30.17
N GLY A 42 17.44 -48.43 29.74
CA GLY A 42 16.26 -49.22 30.12
C GLY A 42 14.98 -48.69 29.44
N LYS A 43 13.83 -49.34 29.67
CA LYS A 43 12.52 -48.72 29.39
C LYS A 43 12.36 -47.53 30.33
N TYR A 44 12.89 -46.38 29.94
CA TYR A 44 12.71 -45.17 30.70
C TYR A 44 11.21 -44.85 30.72
N GLU A 45 10.59 -44.94 31.89
CA GLU A 45 9.13 -44.91 32.02
C GLU A 45 8.49 -43.57 31.65
N TYR A 46 9.29 -42.51 31.48
CA TYR A 46 8.77 -41.14 31.32
C TYR A 46 9.53 -40.28 30.29
N PRO A 47 9.61 -40.67 29.00
CA PRO A 47 10.25 -39.89 27.94
C PRO A 47 9.69 -38.46 27.80
N GLU A 48 8.44 -38.23 28.21
CA GLU A 48 7.76 -36.93 28.21
C GLU A 48 8.42 -35.88 29.12
N TYR A 49 9.12 -36.27 30.18
CA TYR A 49 9.84 -35.31 31.04
C TYR A 49 11.06 -34.75 30.34
N PHE A 50 11.77 -35.55 29.53
CA PHE A 50 12.89 -35.03 28.74
C PHE A 50 12.41 -33.93 27.78
N LEU A 51 11.28 -34.14 27.09
CA LEU A 51 10.63 -33.12 26.25
C LEU A 51 10.21 -31.89 27.05
N GLY A 52 9.63 -32.08 28.24
CA GLY A 52 9.29 -30.97 29.14
C GLY A 52 10.50 -30.10 29.50
N PHE A 53 11.64 -30.72 29.83
CA PHE A 53 12.89 -30.00 30.09
C PHE A 53 13.45 -29.33 28.84
N VAL A 54 13.37 -29.95 27.65
CA VAL A 54 13.75 -29.30 26.38
C VAL A 54 12.95 -28.01 26.20
N PHE A 55 11.63 -28.06 26.35
CA PHE A 55 10.74 -26.91 26.17
C PHE A 55 11.05 -25.80 27.19
N LEU A 56 11.21 -26.18 28.47
CA LEU A 56 11.51 -25.24 29.56
C LEU A 56 12.86 -24.54 29.38
N PHE A 57 13.93 -25.29 29.09
CA PHE A 57 15.27 -24.71 28.93
C PHE A 57 15.41 -23.92 27.63
N PHE A 58 14.70 -24.32 26.56
CA PHE A 58 14.65 -23.55 25.31
C PHE A 58 13.91 -22.21 25.48
N LEU A 59 12.80 -22.22 26.23
CA LEU A 59 12.06 -21.01 26.57
C LEU A 59 12.89 -20.08 27.46
N ALA A 60 13.51 -20.61 28.51
CA ALA A 60 14.40 -19.87 29.40
C ALA A 60 15.58 -19.25 28.65
N SER A 61 16.22 -20.01 27.75
CA SER A 61 17.30 -19.52 26.88
C SER A 61 16.85 -18.30 26.06
N SER A 62 15.69 -18.40 25.41
CA SER A 62 15.17 -17.35 24.53
C SER A 62 14.74 -16.08 25.28
N ILE A 63 14.22 -16.22 26.51
CA ILE A 63 13.89 -15.10 27.40
C ILE A 63 15.18 -14.41 27.87
N LEU A 64 16.16 -15.17 28.37
CA LEU A 64 17.43 -14.63 28.86
C LEU A 64 18.23 -13.94 27.75
N GLU A 65 18.20 -14.47 26.53
CA GLU A 65 18.80 -13.81 25.38
C GLU A 65 18.12 -12.50 24.99
N SER A 66 16.85 -12.31 25.36
CA SER A 66 16.13 -11.07 25.08
C SER A 66 16.58 -9.91 25.98
N ALA A 67 17.23 -10.20 27.12
CA ALA A 67 17.76 -9.20 28.07
C ALA A 67 18.76 -8.24 27.44
N LYS A 68 19.45 -8.65 26.36
CA LYS A 68 20.45 -7.82 25.65
C LYS A 68 19.86 -6.62 24.88
N TYR A 69 18.55 -6.52 24.76
CA TYR A 69 17.90 -5.48 23.97
C TYR A 69 17.30 -4.37 24.86
N LYS A 70 17.50 -3.10 24.47
CA LYS A 70 16.85 -1.93 25.10
C LYS A 70 15.32 -2.01 25.13
N VAL A 71 14.71 -2.80 24.23
CA VAL A 71 13.26 -3.07 24.21
C VAL A 71 12.98 -4.48 24.70
N PHE A 72 13.48 -4.79 25.90
CA PHE A 72 13.49 -6.13 26.52
C PHE A 72 12.12 -6.82 26.45
N PHE A 73 11.08 -6.21 27.01
CA PHE A 73 9.75 -6.84 27.10
C PHE A 73 9.13 -7.15 25.74
N LYS A 74 9.32 -6.28 24.73
CA LYS A 74 8.87 -6.55 23.36
C LYS A 74 9.59 -7.76 22.78
N LYS A 75 10.92 -7.79 22.89
CA LYS A 75 11.74 -8.89 22.36
C LYS A 75 11.46 -10.20 23.09
N MET A 76 11.29 -10.14 24.41
CA MET A 76 10.89 -11.27 25.25
C MET A 76 9.56 -11.86 24.78
N ALA A 77 8.53 -11.03 24.55
CA ALA A 77 7.23 -11.50 24.07
C ALA A 77 7.32 -12.18 22.69
N TYR A 78 8.08 -11.62 21.74
CA TYR A 78 8.30 -12.27 20.44
C TYR A 78 9.14 -13.56 20.56
N SER A 79 10.09 -13.62 21.48
CA SER A 79 10.86 -14.83 21.77
C SER A 79 9.98 -15.93 22.34
N ILE A 80 9.10 -15.62 23.30
CA ILE A 80 8.12 -16.56 23.85
C ILE A 80 7.17 -17.05 22.75
N ALA A 81 6.70 -16.15 21.87
CA ALA A 81 5.89 -16.52 20.71
C ALA A 81 6.63 -17.54 19.83
N LYS A 82 7.87 -17.24 19.43
CA LYS A 82 8.66 -18.16 18.59
C LYS A 82 8.82 -19.53 19.26
N CYS A 83 9.12 -19.58 20.56
CA CYS A 83 9.28 -20.83 21.29
C CYS A 83 7.99 -21.64 21.34
N THR A 84 6.88 -21.02 21.73
CA THR A 84 5.58 -21.70 21.84
C THR A 84 5.08 -22.22 20.49
N PHE A 85 5.33 -21.50 19.40
CA PHE A 85 5.05 -22.00 18.04
C PHE A 85 5.95 -23.17 17.63
N LEU A 86 7.25 -23.11 17.92
CA LEU A 86 8.17 -24.21 17.61
C LEU A 86 7.83 -25.47 18.41
N ILE A 87 7.46 -25.31 19.68
CA ILE A 87 6.98 -26.40 20.54
C ILE A 87 5.71 -27.02 19.95
N TRP A 88 4.73 -26.19 19.59
CA TRP A 88 3.50 -26.64 18.91
C TRP A 88 3.80 -27.42 17.63
N LEU A 89 4.67 -26.89 16.77
CA LEU A 89 5.05 -27.55 15.51
C LEU A 89 5.76 -28.88 15.78
N PHE A 90 6.64 -28.92 16.78
CA PHE A 90 7.39 -30.11 17.14
C PHE A 90 6.48 -31.21 17.70
N ILE A 91 5.48 -30.85 18.51
CA ILE A 91 4.44 -31.79 18.98
C ILE A 91 3.63 -32.33 17.80
N LYS A 92 3.19 -31.47 16.88
CA LYS A 92 2.43 -31.92 15.68
C LYS A 92 3.24 -32.84 14.76
N ILE A 93 4.55 -32.61 14.64
CA ILE A 93 5.44 -33.51 13.89
C ILE A 93 5.59 -34.83 14.65
N GLY A 94 5.83 -34.79 15.97
CA GLY A 94 5.94 -35.98 16.81
C GLY A 94 4.70 -36.86 16.77
N ASP A 95 3.51 -36.27 16.89
CA ASP A 95 2.22 -36.95 16.76
C ASP A 95 2.03 -37.57 15.36
N HIS A 96 2.54 -36.93 14.29
CA HIS A 96 2.43 -37.47 12.93
C HIS A 96 3.31 -38.70 12.69
N PHE A 97 4.40 -38.83 13.43
CA PHE A 97 5.37 -39.93 13.32
C PHE A 97 5.29 -40.93 14.48
N ASP A 98 4.21 -40.88 15.29
CA ASP A 98 3.96 -41.75 16.44
C ASP A 98 5.15 -41.83 17.43
N TRP A 99 5.81 -40.71 17.70
CA TRP A 99 6.95 -40.65 18.61
C TRP A 99 6.52 -40.71 20.10
N THR A 100 7.23 -41.50 20.91
CA THR A 100 6.85 -41.67 22.33
C THR A 100 7.16 -40.42 23.17
N GLY A 101 6.30 -40.15 24.15
CA GLY A 101 6.37 -38.99 25.03
C GLY A 101 5.62 -37.75 24.52
N PHE A 102 5.10 -37.75 23.28
CA PHE A 102 4.26 -36.66 22.77
C PHE A 102 2.78 -36.79 23.14
N GLU A 103 2.29 -38.01 23.40
CA GLU A 103 0.90 -38.27 23.82
C GLU A 103 0.48 -37.39 25.01
N TYR A 104 1.35 -37.29 26.02
CA TYR A 104 1.13 -36.44 27.18
C TYR A 104 1.09 -34.94 26.85
N TRP A 105 1.85 -34.48 25.86
CA TRP A 105 1.91 -33.06 25.48
C TRP A 105 0.86 -32.69 24.43
N SER A 106 0.33 -33.68 23.69
CA SER A 106 -0.66 -33.47 22.63
C SER A 106 -1.95 -32.83 23.17
N GLN A 107 -2.38 -33.20 24.39
CA GLN A 107 -3.52 -32.57 25.08
C GLN A 107 -3.31 -31.06 25.37
N TYR A 108 -2.06 -30.58 25.39
CA TYR A 108 -1.73 -29.18 25.65
C TYR A 108 -1.42 -28.37 24.38
N THR A 109 -1.50 -29.00 23.20
CA THR A 109 -1.18 -28.38 21.90
C THR A 109 -1.94 -27.08 21.67
N ASP A 110 -3.20 -27.03 22.06
CA ASP A 110 -4.05 -25.84 21.92
C ASP A 110 -3.57 -24.67 22.81
N TYR A 111 -3.02 -24.95 23.98
CA TYR A 111 -2.47 -23.90 24.86
C TYR A 111 -1.18 -23.30 24.30
N PHE A 112 -0.32 -24.09 23.65
CA PHE A 112 0.90 -23.56 23.03
C PHE A 112 0.61 -22.59 21.89
N ILE A 113 -0.39 -22.91 21.05
CA ILE A 113 -0.77 -22.00 19.96
C ILE A 113 -1.50 -20.76 20.48
N ILE A 114 -2.33 -20.88 21.53
CA ILE A 114 -2.93 -19.71 22.21
C ILE A 114 -1.82 -18.82 22.80
N ALA A 115 -0.84 -19.41 23.48
CA ALA A 115 0.29 -18.69 24.05
C ALA A 115 1.15 -18.00 22.97
N PHE A 116 1.27 -18.58 21.78
CA PHE A 116 1.92 -17.95 20.63
C PHE A 116 1.21 -16.65 20.22
N PHE A 117 -0.11 -16.71 19.96
CA PHE A 117 -0.86 -15.53 19.55
C PHE A 117 -0.94 -14.47 20.66
N ALA A 118 -1.12 -14.88 21.92
CA ALA A 118 -1.10 -13.98 23.08
C ALA A 118 0.26 -13.27 23.20
N SER A 119 1.37 -13.97 22.99
CA SER A 119 2.71 -13.41 23.09
C SER A 119 3.03 -12.46 21.93
N ILE A 120 2.56 -12.73 20.70
CA ILE A 120 2.63 -11.77 19.60
C ILE A 120 1.84 -10.51 19.93
N LEU A 121 0.65 -10.68 20.52
CA LEU A 121 -0.22 -9.57 20.88
C LEU A 121 0.43 -8.68 21.94
N ILE A 122 0.99 -9.27 23.00
CA ILE A 122 1.73 -8.57 24.05
C ILE A 122 2.96 -7.85 23.46
N GLY A 123 3.71 -8.51 22.58
CA GLY A 123 4.85 -7.88 21.90
C GLY A 123 4.45 -6.70 21.02
N TYR A 124 3.29 -6.81 20.36
CA TYR A 124 2.73 -5.76 19.52
C TYR A 124 2.27 -4.55 20.34
N THR A 125 1.56 -4.77 21.46
CA THR A 125 1.07 -3.70 22.34
C THR A 125 2.21 -2.96 23.02
N ILE A 126 3.17 -3.68 23.62
CA ILE A 126 4.35 -3.08 24.28
C ILE A 126 5.20 -2.28 23.29
N GLY A 127 5.32 -2.77 22.04
CA GLY A 127 6.10 -2.09 20.99
C GLY A 127 5.47 -0.82 20.43
N LYS A 128 4.22 -0.51 20.78
CA LYS A 128 3.44 0.59 20.22
C LYS A 128 3.04 1.67 21.24
N HIS A 129 3.73 1.76 22.37
CA HIS A 129 3.52 2.82 23.39
C HIS A 129 3.57 4.28 22.84
N ARG A 130 3.90 4.50 21.56
CA ARG A 130 3.80 5.77 20.84
C ARG A 130 2.56 5.96 19.93
N ARG A 131 1.61 5.01 19.84
CA ARG A 131 0.47 5.07 18.87
C ARG A 131 -0.87 4.55 19.41
N GLY A 132 -1.31 4.95 20.61
CA GLY A 132 -2.72 4.90 21.05
C GLY A 132 -3.43 3.54 21.14
N ALA A 133 -4.62 3.53 21.75
CA ALA A 133 -5.52 2.39 21.86
C ALA A 133 -6.03 1.89 20.50
N ARG A 134 -6.19 2.77 19.49
CA ARG A 134 -6.55 2.47 18.09
C ARG A 134 -5.67 1.37 17.52
N ALA A 135 -4.37 1.53 17.67
CA ALA A 135 -3.42 0.58 17.15
C ALA A 135 -3.48 -0.76 17.88
N ALA A 136 -3.70 -0.75 19.19
CA ALA A 136 -3.86 -1.96 19.98
C ALA A 136 -5.09 -2.75 19.49
N PHE A 137 -6.23 -2.09 19.31
CA PHE A 137 -7.45 -2.72 18.81
C PHE A 137 -7.31 -3.29 17.39
N TYR A 138 -6.65 -2.59 16.47
CA TYR A 138 -6.33 -3.17 15.15
C TYR A 138 -5.36 -4.35 15.25
N GLY A 139 -4.40 -4.30 16.17
CA GLY A 139 -3.50 -5.42 16.44
C GLY A 139 -4.26 -6.64 16.93
N ILE A 140 -5.11 -6.48 17.94
CA ILE A 140 -6.00 -7.51 18.50
C ILE A 140 -6.87 -8.10 17.40
N GLY A 141 -7.55 -7.23 16.64
CA GLY A 141 -8.48 -7.66 15.59
C GLY A 141 -7.78 -8.39 14.44
N PHE A 142 -6.65 -7.87 13.95
CA PHE A 142 -5.91 -8.51 12.87
C PHE A 142 -5.31 -9.86 13.30
N LEU A 143 -4.66 -9.91 14.47
CA LEU A 143 -4.09 -11.14 15.00
C LEU A 143 -5.16 -12.19 15.33
N GLY A 144 -6.31 -11.75 15.84
CA GLY A 144 -7.43 -12.63 16.11
C GLY A 144 -8.08 -13.21 14.84
N ILE A 145 -8.17 -12.44 13.74
CA ILE A 145 -8.62 -12.96 12.43
C ILE A 145 -7.62 -13.99 11.89
N VAL A 146 -6.31 -13.71 11.98
CA VAL A 146 -5.27 -14.67 11.56
C VAL A 146 -5.34 -15.94 12.41
N PHE A 147 -5.52 -15.82 13.73
CA PHE A 147 -5.71 -16.96 14.61
C PHE A 147 -6.97 -17.74 14.26
N TRP A 148 -8.09 -17.08 13.95
CA TRP A 148 -9.31 -17.75 13.53
C TRP A 148 -9.14 -18.55 12.24
N ILE A 149 -8.50 -17.98 11.21
CA ILE A 149 -8.20 -18.70 9.96
C ILE A 149 -7.37 -19.95 10.27
N PHE A 150 -6.35 -19.80 11.10
CA PHE A 150 -5.47 -20.88 11.52
C PHE A 150 -6.24 -21.96 12.30
N ALA A 151 -7.04 -21.56 13.30
CA ALA A 151 -7.88 -22.46 14.08
C ALA A 151 -8.86 -23.23 13.21
N LYS A 152 -9.42 -22.59 12.18
CA LYS A 152 -10.33 -23.22 11.22
C LYS A 152 -9.63 -24.25 10.33
N ILE A 153 -8.40 -23.97 9.88
CA ILE A 153 -7.61 -24.91 9.06
C ILE A 153 -7.21 -26.15 9.86
N PHE A 154 -6.83 -25.96 11.13
CA PHE A 154 -6.31 -27.03 11.99
C PHE A 154 -7.35 -27.60 12.97
N ASN A 155 -8.62 -27.21 12.83
CA ASN A 155 -9.74 -27.57 13.72
C ASN A 155 -9.45 -27.37 15.23
N LEU A 156 -8.78 -26.27 15.56
CA LEU A 156 -8.39 -25.93 16.94
C LEU A 156 -9.56 -25.23 17.64
N VAL A 157 -9.80 -25.57 18.90
CA VAL A 157 -10.75 -24.86 19.79
C VAL A 157 -12.14 -24.60 19.13
N PRO A 158 -12.80 -25.63 18.55
CA PRO A 158 -13.96 -25.48 17.66
C PRO A 158 -15.13 -24.72 18.28
N GLU A 159 -15.35 -24.89 19.58
CA GLU A 159 -16.43 -24.25 20.35
C GLU A 159 -16.30 -22.72 20.40
N TYR A 160 -15.07 -22.19 20.29
CA TYR A 160 -14.80 -20.76 20.45
C TYR A 160 -14.44 -20.06 19.13
N GLN A 161 -14.35 -20.79 18.00
CA GLN A 161 -13.97 -20.19 16.71
C GLN A 161 -14.90 -19.05 16.30
N THR A 162 -16.21 -19.23 16.46
CA THR A 162 -17.21 -18.19 16.16
C THR A 162 -17.01 -16.95 17.03
N LEU A 163 -16.77 -17.15 18.33
CA LEU A 163 -16.52 -16.06 19.28
C LEU A 163 -15.23 -15.31 18.96
N ILE A 164 -14.16 -16.03 18.60
CA ILE A 164 -12.87 -15.44 18.20
C ILE A 164 -13.05 -14.57 16.96
N PHE A 165 -13.78 -15.04 15.95
CA PHE A 165 -14.04 -14.27 14.73
C PHE A 165 -14.81 -12.98 15.01
N PHE A 166 -15.93 -13.07 15.73
CA PHE A 166 -16.74 -11.89 16.05
C PHE A 166 -16.02 -10.92 17.00
N GLY A 167 -15.31 -11.42 18.00
CA GLY A 167 -14.49 -10.61 18.90
C GLY A 167 -13.37 -9.87 18.15
N SER A 168 -12.78 -10.51 17.14
CA SER A 168 -11.74 -9.89 16.32
C SER A 168 -12.30 -8.80 15.39
N ILE A 169 -13.45 -9.04 14.76
CA ILE A 169 -14.16 -8.02 13.97
C ILE A 169 -14.59 -6.85 14.85
N ALA A 170 -15.14 -7.13 16.03
CA ALA A 170 -15.52 -6.11 17.00
C ALA A 170 -14.30 -5.28 17.44
N ALA A 171 -13.15 -5.91 17.67
CA ALA A 171 -11.91 -5.20 17.97
C ALA A 171 -11.46 -4.29 16.80
N VAL A 172 -11.54 -4.74 15.54
CA VAL A 172 -11.28 -3.87 14.37
C VAL A 172 -12.27 -2.70 14.32
N GLY A 173 -13.57 -2.95 14.57
CA GLY A 173 -14.61 -1.92 14.60
C GLY A 173 -14.41 -0.90 15.72
N ILE A 174 -14.08 -1.35 16.94
CA ILE A 174 -13.73 -0.48 18.07
C ILE A 174 -12.45 0.28 17.75
N GLY A 175 -11.45 -0.35 17.13
CA GLY A 175 -10.25 0.34 16.65
C GLY A 175 -10.56 1.42 15.61
N TYR A 176 -11.56 1.20 14.76
CA TYR A 176 -12.05 2.23 13.84
C TYR A 176 -12.71 3.39 14.59
N ILE A 177 -13.63 3.11 15.51
CA ILE A 177 -14.33 4.11 16.33
C ILE A 177 -13.35 4.90 17.20
N VAL A 178 -12.49 4.21 17.97
CA VAL A 178 -11.43 4.84 18.77
C VAL A 178 -10.50 5.64 17.87
N GLY A 179 -10.23 5.19 16.65
CA GLY A 179 -9.45 5.93 15.68
C GLY A 179 -10.08 7.25 15.20
N ILE A 180 -11.40 7.39 15.28
CA ILE A 180 -12.11 8.66 15.08
C ILE A 180 -11.81 9.63 16.23
N PHE A 181 -11.57 9.12 17.44
CA PHE A 181 -11.31 9.92 18.64
C PHE A 181 -9.81 10.13 18.96
N GLU A 182 -8.93 9.22 18.51
CA GLU A 182 -7.48 9.18 18.81
C GLU A 182 -6.56 9.68 17.71
N GLU A 183 -7.06 10.09 16.54
CA GLU A 183 -6.26 11.03 15.74
C GLU A 183 -6.03 12.25 16.63
N GLU A 184 -4.82 12.33 17.17
CA GLU A 184 -4.33 13.46 17.97
C GLU A 184 -4.96 14.72 17.38
N ARG A 185 -5.68 15.47 18.21
CA ARG A 185 -6.24 16.79 17.92
C ARG A 185 -5.11 17.81 17.64
N LYS A 186 -4.17 17.48 16.76
CA LYS A 186 -3.16 18.35 16.18
C LYS A 186 -3.81 19.02 14.99
N PHE A 187 -4.68 19.97 15.32
CA PHE A 187 -5.13 20.98 14.38
C PHE A 187 -3.91 21.77 13.92
N ARG A 188 -3.77 21.98 12.62
CA ARG A 188 -2.73 22.83 12.04
C ARG A 188 -3.36 23.77 11.03
N TRP A 189 -3.43 25.03 11.44
CA TRP A 189 -3.79 26.14 10.59
C TRP A 189 -2.57 26.98 10.33
N ILE A 190 -2.41 27.40 9.08
CA ILE A 190 -1.26 28.15 8.60
C ILE A 190 -1.82 29.22 7.65
N TYR A 191 -1.59 30.49 7.97
CA TYR A 191 -2.16 31.60 7.19
C TYR A 191 -1.11 32.67 6.88
N GLU A 192 -0.87 32.89 5.58
CA GLU A 192 -0.23 34.03 4.90
C GLU A 192 1.12 34.48 5.49
N ALA A 193 2.23 34.21 4.81
CA ALA A 193 3.52 34.79 5.17
C ALA A 193 4.12 35.47 3.95
N GLU A 194 3.98 36.79 3.90
CA GLU A 194 4.88 37.59 3.09
C GLU A 194 6.33 37.25 3.47
N ASP A 195 7.20 37.09 2.47
CA ASP A 195 8.63 36.77 2.62
C ASP A 195 8.97 35.40 3.26
N PHE A 196 8.08 34.39 3.22
CA PHE A 196 8.36 33.06 3.81
C PHE A 196 9.64 32.38 3.29
N GLU A 197 10.03 32.66 2.04
CA GLU A 197 11.27 32.15 1.43
C GLU A 197 12.54 32.64 2.13
N LYS A 198 12.48 33.81 2.78
CA LYS A 198 13.60 34.45 3.50
C LYS A 198 13.64 34.09 4.99
N ILE A 199 12.67 33.32 5.48
CA ILE A 199 12.56 32.95 6.89
C ILE A 199 13.44 31.71 7.17
N GLU A 200 14.55 31.94 7.89
CA GLU A 200 15.34 30.86 8.50
C GLU A 200 14.55 30.10 9.57
N GLU A 201 15.04 28.93 10.00
CA GLU A 201 14.36 28.05 10.94
C GLU A 201 13.93 28.76 12.24
N PRO A 202 12.61 28.92 12.50
CA PRO A 202 12.14 29.77 13.57
C PRO A 202 12.07 29.04 14.91
N LYS A 203 12.18 29.81 15.99
CA LYS A 203 12.07 29.30 17.37
C LYS A 203 10.86 29.94 18.06
N ILE A 204 10.26 29.20 18.98
CA ILE A 204 9.29 29.81 19.88
C ILE A 204 9.98 30.84 20.76
N LYS A 205 9.25 31.87 21.18
CA LYS A 205 9.65 32.70 22.31
C LYS A 205 9.12 32.09 23.60
N GLU A 206 9.90 32.17 24.66
CA GLU A 206 9.50 31.77 26.02
C GLU A 206 8.58 32.81 26.69
N GLU A 207 7.68 33.40 25.90
CA GLU A 207 6.66 34.34 26.35
C GLU A 207 5.31 33.89 25.79
N ALA A 208 4.23 34.11 26.54
CA ALA A 208 2.89 33.78 26.10
C ALA A 208 1.97 34.98 26.32
N ARG A 209 0.98 35.11 25.45
CA ARG A 209 0.02 36.21 25.44
C ARG A 209 -1.40 35.65 25.41
N VAL A 210 -2.37 36.39 25.91
CA VAL A 210 -3.78 35.99 25.94
C VAL A 210 -4.62 36.95 25.11
N LEU A 211 -5.59 36.40 24.41
CA LEU A 211 -6.52 37.15 23.60
C LEU A 211 -7.58 37.85 24.47
N LYS A 212 -7.72 39.18 24.30
CA LYS A 212 -8.60 40.04 25.11
C LYS A 212 -10.07 40.02 24.69
N SER A 213 -10.36 39.55 23.48
CA SER A 213 -11.71 39.50 22.92
C SER A 213 -11.74 38.54 21.74
N ASN A 214 -12.92 38.04 21.38
CA ASN A 214 -13.07 37.16 20.22
C ASN A 214 -12.42 37.77 18.97
N LEU A 215 -11.53 37.01 18.35
CA LEU A 215 -10.77 37.46 17.19
C LEU A 215 -11.30 36.78 15.93
N GLU A 216 -11.77 37.59 15.01
CA GLU A 216 -12.20 37.13 13.70
C GLU A 216 -11.11 37.39 12.66
N ILE A 217 -10.74 36.33 11.93
CA ILE A 217 -9.74 36.37 10.87
C ILE A 217 -10.39 35.85 9.60
N LYS A 218 -10.50 36.72 8.58
CA LYS A 218 -11.03 36.36 7.26
C LYS A 218 -9.87 36.18 6.28
N GLY A 219 -9.91 35.14 5.45
CA GLY A 219 -8.95 34.89 4.37
C GLY A 219 -9.59 34.07 3.26
N GLY A 220 -9.64 34.62 2.04
CA GLY A 220 -10.32 33.97 0.91
C GLY A 220 -11.76 33.57 1.25
N ASN A 221 -12.09 32.30 1.02
CA ASN A 221 -13.40 31.69 1.32
C ASN A 221 -13.49 31.12 2.75
N SER A 222 -12.53 31.46 3.61
CA SER A 222 -12.46 30.97 4.99
C SER A 222 -12.54 32.10 6.03
N LYS A 223 -13.17 31.79 7.16
CA LYS A 223 -13.28 32.66 8.33
C LYS A 223 -13.00 31.87 9.58
N ILE A 224 -12.14 32.39 10.45
CA ILE A 224 -11.85 31.81 11.77
C ILE A 224 -12.32 32.79 12.83
N ASN A 225 -12.92 32.26 13.88
CA ASN A 225 -13.15 32.97 15.13
C ASN A 225 -12.36 32.24 16.23
N ILE A 226 -11.44 32.94 16.87
CA ILE A 226 -10.71 32.47 18.05
C ILE A 226 -11.37 33.10 19.26
N GLU A 227 -11.71 32.28 20.27
CA GLU A 227 -12.39 32.77 21.46
C GLU A 227 -11.45 33.54 22.39
N GLU A 228 -12.01 34.53 23.08
CA GLU A 228 -11.35 35.23 24.18
C GLU A 228 -10.79 34.25 25.21
N GLY A 229 -9.64 34.59 25.82
CA GLY A 229 -8.95 33.71 26.77
C GLY A 229 -8.01 32.69 26.12
N SER A 230 -7.98 32.60 24.78
CA SER A 230 -7.00 31.77 24.08
C SER A 230 -5.57 32.26 24.32
N ILE A 231 -4.65 31.34 24.67
CA ILE A 231 -3.22 31.60 24.86
C ILE A 231 -2.51 31.60 23.51
N PHE A 232 -1.47 32.41 23.35
CA PHE A 232 -0.69 32.58 22.14
C PHE A 232 0.81 32.56 22.48
N VAL A 233 1.57 31.66 21.87
CA VAL A 233 3.03 31.58 22.01
C VAL A 233 3.69 32.10 20.74
N PRO A 234 4.41 33.24 20.77
CA PRO A 234 5.04 33.80 19.60
C PRO A 234 6.13 32.90 19.02
N VAL A 235 6.32 33.00 17.72
CA VAL A 235 7.38 32.35 16.95
C VAL A 235 8.21 33.44 16.27
N ALA A 236 9.53 33.39 16.45
CA ALA A 236 10.44 34.40 15.97
C ALA A 236 11.80 33.82 15.54
N ASN A 237 12.41 34.48 14.56
CA ASN A 237 13.86 34.40 14.32
C ASN A 237 14.31 35.78 13.82
N GLY A 238 14.92 36.57 14.71
CA GLY A 238 15.15 38.01 14.50
C GLY A 238 13.87 38.86 14.60
N LYS A 239 12.89 38.63 13.72
CA LYS A 239 11.57 39.28 13.73
C LYS A 239 10.48 38.29 14.17
N GLU A 240 9.47 38.78 14.87
CA GLU A 240 8.28 37.98 15.23
C GLU A 240 7.45 37.74 13.96
N ILE A 241 7.35 36.48 13.56
CA ILE A 241 6.74 36.06 12.29
C ILE A 241 5.35 35.44 12.48
N GLY A 242 4.85 35.41 13.72
CA GLY A 242 3.58 34.79 14.06
C GLY A 242 3.62 34.09 15.41
N GLY A 243 2.78 33.07 15.59
CA GLY A 243 2.83 32.21 16.77
C GLY A 243 1.68 31.19 16.84
N VAL A 244 1.64 30.49 17.96
CA VAL A 244 0.88 29.26 18.21
C VAL A 244 -0.23 29.58 19.21
N PHE A 245 -1.50 29.59 18.78
CA PHE A 245 -2.64 29.74 19.68
C PHE A 245 -3.00 28.41 20.36
N PHE A 246 -3.48 28.46 21.59
CA PHE A 246 -4.06 27.37 22.36
C PHE A 246 -5.42 27.87 22.84
N GLY A 247 -6.51 27.22 22.44
CA GLY A 247 -7.84 27.69 22.77
C GLY A 247 -8.96 26.99 22.03
N GLN A 248 -10.17 27.49 22.25
CA GLN A 248 -11.34 27.10 21.49
C GLN A 248 -11.63 28.14 20.40
N GLY A 249 -12.27 27.70 19.34
CA GLY A 249 -12.68 28.58 18.26
C GLY A 249 -13.68 27.91 17.35
N SER A 250 -14.17 28.67 16.40
CA SER A 250 -14.97 28.16 15.29
C SER A 250 -14.34 28.58 13.98
N TYR A 251 -14.47 27.74 12.96
CA TYR A 251 -14.14 28.15 11.61
C TYR A 251 -15.36 27.96 10.72
N SER A 252 -15.41 28.76 9.67
CA SER A 252 -16.35 28.69 8.59
C SER A 252 -15.57 28.61 7.29
N VAL A 253 -15.83 27.58 6.49
CA VAL A 253 -15.31 27.47 5.13
C VAL A 253 -16.49 27.46 4.17
N ASP A 254 -16.45 28.33 3.17
CA ASP A 254 -17.32 28.23 2.02
C ASP A 254 -16.66 27.33 0.97
N ALA A 255 -17.15 26.10 0.84
CA ALA A 255 -16.57 25.09 -0.04
C ALA A 255 -17.19 25.07 -1.44
N LYS A 256 -17.84 26.16 -1.89
CA LYS A 256 -18.63 26.28 -3.15
C LYS A 256 -19.85 25.37 -3.27
N VAL A 257 -19.85 24.19 -2.62
CA VAL A 257 -20.92 23.20 -2.60
C VAL A 257 -21.73 23.26 -1.30
N LYS A 258 -21.07 23.63 -0.19
CA LYS A 258 -21.70 23.74 1.13
C LYS A 258 -20.83 24.57 2.08
N LYS A 259 -21.47 25.36 2.93
CA LYS A 259 -20.80 26.03 4.05
C LYS A 259 -20.63 25.07 5.22
N TYR A 260 -19.41 24.98 5.73
CA TYR A 260 -19.09 24.16 6.91
C TYR A 260 -18.73 25.06 8.06
N ILE A 261 -19.42 24.89 9.19
CA ILE A 261 -19.10 25.55 10.46
C ILE A 261 -18.82 24.46 11.47
N ASN A 262 -17.66 24.53 12.13
CA ASN A 262 -17.34 23.58 13.19
C ASN A 262 -16.55 24.26 14.30
N VAL A 263 -16.72 23.73 15.52
CA VAL A 263 -15.95 24.12 16.69
C VAL A 263 -14.67 23.31 16.69
N PHE A 264 -13.55 23.98 16.91
CA PHE A 264 -12.26 23.34 17.08
C PHE A 264 -11.69 23.69 18.45
N GLN A 265 -10.92 22.76 18.99
CA GLN A 265 -10.18 22.94 20.23
C GLN A 265 -8.74 22.56 19.94
N GLY A 266 -7.84 23.54 19.86
CA GLY A 266 -6.44 23.28 19.62
C GLY A 266 -5.76 24.33 18.77
N ILE A 267 -4.62 23.91 18.22
CA ILE A 267 -3.53 24.84 17.99
C ILE A 267 -3.60 25.52 16.62
N THR A 268 -3.40 26.85 16.57
CA THR A 268 -3.52 27.66 15.34
C THR A 268 -2.24 28.47 15.10
N VAL A 269 -1.71 28.47 13.87
CA VAL A 269 -0.54 29.29 13.49
C VAL A 269 -0.95 30.37 12.49
N LEU A 270 -0.64 31.63 12.84
CA LEU A 270 -0.94 32.82 12.04
C LEU A 270 0.35 33.56 11.73
N THR A 271 0.56 33.95 10.47
CA THR A 271 1.76 34.68 10.02
C THR A 271 1.37 35.98 9.26
N GLY A 272 2.36 36.78 8.84
CA GLY A 272 2.17 37.88 7.87
C GLY A 272 1.58 39.20 8.40
N ASP A 273 0.93 39.97 7.53
CA ASP A 273 0.47 41.33 7.85
C ASP A 273 -0.79 41.38 8.73
N LYS A 274 -1.63 40.35 8.66
CA LYS A 274 -2.77 40.19 9.58
C LYS A 274 -2.30 39.98 11.02
N TRP A 275 -1.12 39.39 11.24
CA TRP A 275 -0.53 39.24 12.56
C TRP A 275 -0.28 40.60 13.26
N LYS A 276 0.09 41.66 12.52
CA LYS A 276 0.28 43.00 13.11
C LYS A 276 -1.00 43.53 13.76
N ASN A 277 -2.16 43.18 13.23
CA ASN A 277 -3.46 43.56 13.78
C ASN A 277 -3.86 42.67 14.97
N VAL A 278 -3.60 41.37 14.88
CA VAL A 278 -3.83 40.42 15.99
C VAL A 278 -3.01 40.81 17.22
N LYS A 279 -1.74 41.21 17.04
CA LYS A 279 -0.83 41.61 18.12
C LYS A 279 -1.41 42.72 19.02
N LYS A 280 -2.23 43.63 18.47
CA LYS A 280 -2.87 44.72 19.24
C LYS A 280 -3.96 44.21 20.20
N SER A 281 -4.53 43.04 19.92
CA SER A 281 -5.63 42.43 20.67
C SER A 281 -5.16 41.48 21.76
N LEU A 282 -3.84 41.39 21.98
CA LEU A 282 -3.23 40.51 22.97
C LEU A 282 -2.80 41.28 24.23
N ARG A 283 -2.83 40.60 25.39
CA ARG A 283 -2.12 40.99 26.63
C ARG A 283 -1.13 39.90 27.01
N ASP A 284 -0.20 40.18 27.92
CA ASP A 284 0.66 39.13 28.46
C ASP A 284 -0.17 38.12 29.28
N ALA A 285 0.24 36.86 29.23
CA ALA A 285 -0.40 35.76 29.94
C ALA A 285 0.04 35.74 31.41
N GLU A 286 -0.92 35.59 32.31
CA GLU A 286 -0.70 35.37 33.74
C GLU A 286 -0.90 33.88 34.09
N GLU A 287 -0.40 33.44 35.24
CA GLU A 287 -0.49 32.03 35.66
C GLU A 287 -1.93 31.50 35.65
N LYS A 288 -2.89 32.33 36.06
CA LYS A 288 -4.33 32.02 36.06
C LYS A 288 -4.88 31.70 34.68
N ASP A 289 -4.31 32.26 33.63
CA ASP A 289 -4.76 32.03 32.26
C ASP A 289 -4.43 30.60 31.82
N PHE A 290 -3.24 30.09 32.18
CA PHE A 290 -2.86 28.69 31.93
C PHE A 290 -3.73 27.72 32.74
N GLU A 291 -3.94 28.01 34.03
CA GLU A 291 -4.79 27.20 34.90
C GLU A 291 -6.24 27.12 34.40
N SER A 292 -6.79 28.22 33.88
CA SER A 292 -8.14 28.25 33.30
C SER A 292 -8.32 27.32 32.09
N MET A 293 -7.21 27.02 31.41
CA MET A 293 -7.15 26.08 30.29
C MET A 293 -6.84 24.64 30.72
N GLY A 294 -6.61 24.41 32.01
CA GLY A 294 -6.19 23.11 32.55
C GLY A 294 -4.79 22.69 32.13
N LEU A 295 -3.93 23.64 31.75
CA LEU A 295 -2.56 23.39 31.28
C LEU A 295 -1.56 24.09 32.20
N LYS A 296 -0.35 23.53 32.31
CA LYS A 296 0.77 24.23 32.96
C LYS A 296 1.50 25.12 31.95
N LYS A 297 2.11 26.20 32.42
CA LYS A 297 2.94 27.10 31.60
C LYS A 297 4.01 26.34 30.80
N ASP A 298 4.76 25.44 31.44
CA ASP A 298 5.81 24.64 30.78
C ASP A 298 5.25 23.69 29.72
N GLU A 299 4.06 23.12 29.98
CA GLU A 299 3.38 22.21 29.04
C GLU A 299 2.97 22.94 27.76
N VAL A 300 2.49 24.17 27.88
CA VAL A 300 2.16 25.02 26.72
C VAL A 300 3.39 25.29 25.85
N PHE A 301 4.53 25.61 26.46
CA PHE A 301 5.77 25.85 25.72
C PHE A 301 6.34 24.57 25.08
N ASP A 302 6.32 23.44 25.77
CA ASP A 302 6.76 22.16 25.21
C ASP A 302 5.88 21.72 24.03
N LEU A 303 4.57 21.91 24.14
CA LEU A 303 3.65 21.67 23.03
C LEU A 303 3.95 22.62 21.85
N ALA A 304 4.21 23.90 22.11
CA ALA A 304 4.59 24.86 21.08
C ALA A 304 5.92 24.48 20.39
N ARG A 305 6.92 24.00 21.13
CA ARG A 305 8.21 23.52 20.59
C ARG A 305 8.00 22.32 19.66
N ILE A 306 7.25 21.31 20.10
CA ILE A 306 6.95 20.11 19.30
C ILE A 306 6.32 20.47 17.96
N GLN A 307 5.52 21.54 17.91
CA GLN A 307 4.87 21.97 16.68
C GLN A 307 5.79 22.70 15.69
N ILE A 308 6.84 23.34 16.18
CA ILE A 308 7.77 24.14 15.38
C ILE A 308 9.10 23.38 15.11
N GLU A 309 9.24 22.13 15.56
CA GLU A 309 10.42 21.28 15.31
C GLU A 309 10.83 21.19 13.83
N GLU A 310 12.15 21.09 13.57
CA GLU A 310 12.83 21.10 12.28
C GLU A 310 12.17 20.24 11.18
N LYS A 311 11.71 19.04 11.54
CA LYS A 311 11.07 18.12 10.59
C LYS A 311 9.67 18.57 10.17
N GLU A 312 8.92 19.19 11.06
CA GLU A 312 7.60 19.75 10.75
C GLU A 312 7.76 21.10 10.03
N TRP A 313 8.73 21.93 10.43
CA TRP A 313 9.06 23.17 9.71
C TRP A 313 9.45 22.93 8.24
N LYS A 314 10.32 21.95 7.96
CA LYS A 314 10.68 21.57 6.58
C LYS A 314 9.45 21.11 5.75
N LYS A 315 8.49 20.40 6.38
CA LYS A 315 7.23 20.01 5.72
C LYS A 315 6.28 21.18 5.50
N ILE A 316 6.31 22.17 6.38
CA ILE A 316 5.53 23.40 6.29
C ILE A 316 6.10 24.27 5.15
N ARG A 317 7.42 24.48 5.13
CA ARG A 317 8.13 25.25 4.10
C ARG A 317 7.91 24.73 2.68
N LYS A 318 8.07 23.42 2.45
CA LYS A 318 7.80 22.79 1.14
C LYS A 318 6.34 22.94 0.68
N ARG A 319 5.40 23.18 1.61
CA ARG A 319 3.98 23.38 1.29
C ARG A 319 3.65 24.85 1.00
N PHE A 320 4.33 25.80 1.65
CA PHE A 320 4.18 27.25 1.45
C PHE A 320 4.60 27.75 0.07
N GLU A 321 5.59 27.12 -0.59
CA GLU A 321 6.05 27.48 -1.94
C GLU A 321 4.93 27.46 -3.02
N LYS A 322 3.71 26.99 -2.69
CA LYS A 322 2.60 26.80 -3.64
C LYS A 322 1.21 27.23 -3.13
N THR A 323 1.06 27.82 -1.94
CA THR A 323 -0.27 28.05 -1.31
C THR A 323 -0.40 29.42 -0.63
N VAL A 324 -1.51 30.12 -0.88
CA VAL A 324 -1.91 31.41 -0.26
C VAL A 324 -2.53 31.17 1.13
N SER A 325 -3.41 30.17 1.26
CA SER A 325 -4.01 29.78 2.54
C SER A 325 -4.15 28.26 2.64
N SER A 326 -4.03 27.69 3.85
CA SER A 326 -4.21 26.25 4.06
C SER A 326 -4.83 25.92 5.42
N ILE A 327 -5.85 25.08 5.36
CA ILE A 327 -6.57 24.50 6.49
C ILE A 327 -6.38 22.99 6.41
N ASP A 328 -5.75 22.36 7.43
CA ASP A 328 -5.61 20.90 7.50
C ASP A 328 -6.26 20.38 8.78
N MET A 329 -7.45 19.80 8.64
CA MET A 329 -8.21 19.15 9.70
C MET A 329 -8.46 17.66 9.37
N PRO A 330 -8.81 16.83 10.37
CA PRO A 330 -9.05 15.40 10.15
C PRO A 330 -10.07 15.11 9.03
N PHE A 331 -11.14 15.89 8.97
CA PHE A 331 -12.23 15.71 7.99
C PHE A 331 -12.30 16.78 6.92
N ILE A 332 -11.65 17.94 7.11
CA ILE A 332 -11.72 19.09 6.20
C ILE A 332 -10.30 19.53 5.86
N LYS A 333 -9.96 19.54 4.56
CA LYS A 333 -8.71 20.15 4.08
C LYS A 333 -9.08 21.21 3.06
N VAL A 334 -8.64 22.44 3.26
CA VAL A 334 -8.83 23.53 2.30
C VAL A 334 -7.46 24.07 1.96
N ARG A 335 -7.19 24.30 0.69
CA ARG A 335 -5.99 25.00 0.26
C ARG A 335 -6.39 25.96 -0.83
N GLU A 336 -5.97 27.19 -0.71
CA GLU A 336 -6.11 28.19 -1.74
C GLU A 336 -4.70 28.49 -2.25
N THR A 337 -4.55 28.49 -3.56
CA THR A 337 -3.30 28.82 -4.26
C THR A 337 -3.60 29.92 -5.26
N GLU A 338 -2.58 30.65 -5.72
CA GLU A 338 -2.77 31.60 -6.83
C GLU A 338 -3.24 30.90 -8.13
N ALA A 339 -3.06 29.58 -8.24
CA ALA A 339 -3.53 28.77 -9.36
C ALA A 339 -4.94 28.17 -9.14
N GLY A 340 -5.55 28.34 -7.97
CA GLY A 340 -6.88 27.82 -7.66
C GLY A 340 -7.01 27.09 -6.31
N ASP A 341 -8.20 26.53 -6.07
CA ASP A 341 -8.68 26.02 -4.80
C ASP A 341 -8.67 24.49 -4.72
N TYR A 342 -8.45 23.96 -3.53
CA TYR A 342 -8.56 22.55 -3.19
C TYR A 342 -9.36 22.39 -1.91
N VAL A 343 -10.42 21.58 -1.93
CA VAL A 343 -11.28 21.33 -0.77
C VAL A 343 -11.58 19.85 -0.62
N LYS A 344 -11.14 19.22 0.47
CA LYS A 344 -11.51 17.85 0.83
C LYS A 344 -12.41 17.86 2.06
N VAL A 345 -13.59 17.23 1.97
CA VAL A 345 -14.50 16.99 3.09
C VAL A 345 -14.85 15.51 3.15
N GLY A 346 -14.25 14.79 4.10
CA GLY A 346 -14.44 13.33 4.24
C GLY A 346 -14.07 12.57 2.95
N PRO A 347 -15.01 11.80 2.35
CA PRO A 347 -14.75 11.09 1.09
C PRO A 347 -14.81 11.99 -0.15
N ILE A 348 -15.29 13.24 -0.01
CA ILE A 348 -15.47 14.20 -1.09
C ILE A 348 -14.21 15.07 -1.22
N GLU A 349 -13.72 15.29 -2.42
CA GLU A 349 -12.53 16.07 -2.75
C GLU A 349 -12.82 16.91 -3.99
N VAL A 350 -12.86 18.23 -3.85
CA VAL A 350 -13.07 19.23 -4.88
C VAL A 350 -11.73 19.89 -5.17
N ILE A 351 -11.41 20.08 -6.44
CA ILE A 351 -10.22 20.77 -6.93
C ILE A 351 -10.70 21.73 -7.99
N ASP A 352 -10.35 22.99 -7.92
CA ASP A 352 -10.77 24.01 -8.87
C ASP A 352 -9.52 24.80 -9.26
N VAL A 353 -9.05 24.67 -10.49
CA VAL A 353 -7.87 25.40 -10.94
C VAL A 353 -8.27 26.44 -11.95
N GLU A 354 -7.84 27.66 -11.70
CA GLU A 354 -8.16 28.81 -12.54
C GLU A 354 -7.60 28.56 -13.95
N GLY A 355 -8.46 28.73 -14.97
CA GLY A 355 -8.13 28.41 -16.37
C GLY A 355 -8.10 26.91 -16.72
N LYS A 356 -7.96 26.01 -15.75
CA LYS A 356 -7.97 24.56 -15.97
C LYS A 356 -9.24 23.88 -15.52
N GLY A 357 -10.21 24.55 -14.90
CA GLY A 357 -11.54 24.04 -14.51
C GLY A 357 -11.56 23.12 -13.28
N SER A 358 -12.75 22.57 -12.97
CA SER A 358 -13.08 22.02 -11.65
C SER A 358 -13.31 20.51 -11.65
N ARG A 359 -12.93 19.81 -10.58
CA ARG A 359 -13.09 18.37 -10.38
C ARG A 359 -13.55 18.04 -8.97
N VAL A 360 -14.59 17.23 -8.87
CA VAL A 360 -15.13 16.61 -7.65
C VAL A 360 -14.84 15.11 -7.66
N LYS A 361 -14.34 14.56 -6.57
CA LYS A 361 -14.11 13.13 -6.35
C LYS A 361 -14.85 12.69 -5.11
N PHE A 362 -15.54 11.56 -5.16
CA PHE A 362 -16.18 10.95 -4.00
C PHE A 362 -15.88 9.45 -3.98
N GLY A 363 -15.03 9.00 -3.06
CA GLY A 363 -14.56 7.61 -3.04
C GLY A 363 -13.85 7.21 -4.36
N PRO A 364 -14.31 6.16 -5.07
CA PRO A 364 -13.73 5.77 -6.37
C PRO A 364 -14.19 6.64 -7.55
N PHE A 365 -15.26 7.42 -7.38
CA PHE A 365 -15.87 8.21 -8.46
C PHE A 365 -15.22 9.60 -8.60
N LYS A 366 -15.10 10.09 -9.84
CA LYS A 366 -14.55 11.41 -10.20
C LYS A 366 -15.45 12.05 -11.26
N VAL A 367 -15.80 13.31 -11.08
CA VAL A 367 -16.64 14.13 -11.97
C VAL A 367 -15.98 15.50 -12.09
N GLY A 368 -15.90 16.12 -13.26
CA GLY A 368 -15.30 17.44 -13.39
C GLY A 368 -15.57 18.09 -14.74
N GLU A 369 -15.48 19.43 -14.77
CA GLU A 369 -15.60 20.26 -15.96
C GLU A 369 -14.25 20.96 -16.21
N SER A 370 -13.51 20.47 -17.21
CA SER A 370 -12.24 21.06 -17.62
C SER A 370 -11.49 20.31 -18.72
N ILE A 371 -10.83 21.08 -19.58
CA ILE A 371 -10.16 20.67 -20.82
C ILE A 371 -8.65 20.36 -20.63
N GLU A 372 -8.03 20.66 -19.48
CA GLU A 372 -6.55 20.57 -19.31
C GLU A 372 -6.03 19.85 -18.04
N TRP A 373 -6.83 19.01 -17.40
CA TRP A 373 -6.32 18.09 -16.35
C TRP A 373 -5.76 16.79 -16.91
N GLU A 374 -5.22 16.89 -18.12
CA GLU A 374 -4.75 15.80 -18.93
C GLU A 374 -3.26 15.56 -18.71
N GLU A 375 -2.88 15.26 -17.46
CA GLU A 375 -1.66 14.51 -17.22
C GLU A 375 -2.03 13.18 -16.55
N GLN A 376 -2.10 12.15 -17.41
CA GLN A 376 -2.18 10.70 -17.15
C GLN A 376 -3.54 9.99 -17.25
N ALA A 377 -4.63 10.60 -17.71
CA ALA A 377 -5.94 9.93 -17.65
C ALA A 377 -6.82 9.90 -18.92
N LEU A 378 -6.34 10.25 -20.12
CA LEU A 378 -7.26 10.39 -21.27
C LEU A 378 -7.00 9.56 -22.53
N TYR A 379 -6.17 8.51 -22.47
CA TYR A 379 -6.28 7.46 -23.48
C TYR A 379 -6.18 6.03 -22.94
N ASP A 380 -6.14 5.84 -21.61
CA ASP A 380 -6.03 4.51 -21.02
C ASP A 380 -7.43 3.95 -20.70
N ILE A 381 -8.21 3.56 -21.71
CA ILE A 381 -9.44 2.76 -21.48
C ILE A 381 -9.00 1.33 -21.17
N SER A 382 -9.14 0.90 -19.92
CA SER A 382 -8.95 -0.50 -19.55
C SER A 382 -10.27 -1.13 -19.09
N ALA A 383 -10.75 -2.13 -19.81
CA ALA A 383 -11.89 -2.95 -19.43
C ALA A 383 -11.43 -4.39 -19.25
N LYS A 384 -11.90 -5.05 -18.18
CA LYS A 384 -11.58 -6.46 -17.90
C LYS A 384 -12.85 -7.19 -17.51
N ILE A 385 -13.24 -8.18 -18.29
CA ILE A 385 -14.40 -9.05 -18.04
C ILE A 385 -13.85 -10.40 -17.63
N ARG A 386 -14.19 -10.84 -16.41
CA ARG A 386 -13.80 -12.14 -15.88
C ARG A 386 -15.05 -12.96 -15.57
N THR A 387 -15.15 -14.13 -16.18
CA THR A 387 -16.16 -15.15 -15.88
C THR A 387 -15.49 -16.34 -15.18
N LYS A 388 -16.24 -17.40 -14.86
CA LYS A 388 -15.68 -18.61 -14.24
C LYS A 388 -14.58 -19.26 -15.09
N ASN A 389 -14.69 -19.18 -16.42
CA ASN A 389 -13.84 -19.95 -17.35
C ASN A 389 -13.10 -19.07 -18.37
N LYS A 390 -13.26 -17.75 -18.33
CA LYS A 390 -12.75 -16.87 -19.40
C LYS A 390 -12.36 -15.49 -18.87
N GLU A 391 -11.27 -14.97 -19.40
CA GLU A 391 -10.80 -13.61 -19.13
C GLU A 391 -10.61 -12.84 -20.43
N ILE A 392 -11.33 -11.72 -20.57
CA ILE A 392 -11.18 -10.79 -21.68
C ILE A 392 -10.68 -9.48 -21.12
N SER A 393 -9.61 -8.93 -21.69
CA SER A 393 -9.10 -7.62 -21.36
C SER A 393 -8.94 -6.76 -22.59
N LEU A 394 -9.47 -5.54 -22.52
CA LEU A 394 -9.28 -4.47 -23.50
C LEU A 394 -8.47 -3.37 -22.82
N LYS A 395 -7.39 -2.94 -23.46
CA LYS A 395 -6.57 -1.82 -23.03
C LYS A 395 -6.26 -0.91 -24.21
N ILE A 396 -6.90 0.23 -24.26
CA ILE A 396 -6.54 1.35 -25.12
C ILE A 396 -5.49 2.16 -24.33
N LYS A 397 -4.44 2.64 -24.99
CA LYS A 397 -3.40 3.53 -24.45
C LYS A 397 -2.86 4.40 -25.57
N GLY A 398 -3.29 5.66 -25.59
CA GLY A 398 -3.06 6.56 -26.72
C GLY A 398 -3.75 6.04 -27.99
N ASP A 399 -2.95 5.94 -29.04
CA ASP A 399 -3.28 5.36 -30.35
C ASP A 399 -3.17 3.82 -30.38
N LYS A 400 -2.71 3.20 -29.27
CA LYS A 400 -2.53 1.76 -29.16
C LYS A 400 -3.74 1.10 -28.53
N THR A 401 -4.37 0.16 -29.23
CA THR A 401 -5.38 -0.73 -28.66
C THR A 401 -4.81 -2.13 -28.47
N ILE A 402 -5.04 -2.74 -27.32
CA ILE A 402 -4.67 -4.12 -27.00
C ILE A 402 -5.93 -4.86 -26.56
N LEU A 403 -6.32 -5.90 -27.29
CA LEU A 403 -7.34 -6.86 -26.89
C LEU A 403 -6.64 -8.18 -26.57
N LYS A 404 -6.91 -8.75 -25.40
CA LYS A 404 -6.45 -10.08 -25.01
C LYS A 404 -7.62 -10.93 -24.55
N GLU A 405 -7.73 -12.12 -25.12
CA GLU A 405 -8.75 -13.12 -24.84
C GLU A 405 -8.05 -14.48 -24.78
N ASP A 406 -7.87 -15.02 -23.57
CA ASP A 406 -7.11 -16.25 -23.34
C ASP A 406 -5.70 -16.21 -24.01
N ASP A 407 -5.45 -17.05 -25.01
CA ASP A 407 -4.18 -17.11 -25.79
C ASP A 407 -4.14 -16.16 -27.00
N ARG A 408 -5.28 -15.53 -27.35
CA ARG A 408 -5.38 -14.58 -28.45
C ARG A 408 -5.04 -13.17 -28.00
N MET A 409 -4.22 -12.47 -28.78
CA MET A 409 -3.85 -11.08 -28.56
C MET A 409 -3.90 -10.28 -29.86
N VAL A 410 -4.61 -9.16 -29.85
CA VAL A 410 -4.64 -8.18 -30.94
C VAL A 410 -4.06 -6.87 -30.45
N ILE A 411 -3.06 -6.35 -31.15
CA ILE A 411 -2.46 -5.03 -30.91
C ILE A 411 -2.68 -4.18 -32.16
N SER A 412 -3.44 -3.11 -32.04
CA SER A 412 -3.63 -2.12 -33.11
C SER A 412 -2.95 -0.80 -32.76
N LYS A 413 -2.31 -0.19 -33.76
CA LYS A 413 -1.67 1.14 -33.77
C LYS A 413 -1.91 1.77 -35.16
N PRO A 414 -1.81 3.10 -35.34
CA PRO A 414 -2.13 3.79 -36.59
C PRO A 414 -1.54 3.15 -37.86
N GLU A 415 -0.32 2.64 -37.78
CA GLU A 415 0.41 2.09 -38.92
C GLU A 415 0.77 0.61 -38.73
N LYS A 416 0.19 -0.04 -37.71
CA LYS A 416 0.60 -1.39 -37.35
C LYS A 416 -0.49 -2.17 -36.63
N VAL A 417 -0.85 -3.32 -37.19
CA VAL A 417 -1.68 -4.33 -36.52
C VAL A 417 -0.85 -5.58 -36.30
N ILE A 418 -0.92 -6.14 -35.09
CA ILE A 418 -0.35 -7.44 -34.74
C ILE A 418 -1.47 -8.31 -34.19
N ILE A 419 -1.60 -9.53 -34.68
CA ILE A 419 -2.48 -10.56 -34.15
C ILE A 419 -1.63 -11.77 -33.83
N GLU A 420 -1.77 -12.29 -32.62
CA GLU A 420 -1.21 -13.56 -32.17
C GLU A 420 -2.39 -14.43 -31.70
N ASP A 421 -2.56 -15.63 -32.26
CA ASP A 421 -3.63 -16.57 -31.90
C ASP A 421 -3.06 -17.99 -31.99
N GLY A 422 -2.54 -18.51 -30.87
CA GLY A 422 -1.89 -19.82 -30.84
C GLY A 422 -0.61 -19.87 -31.68
N ASP A 423 -0.59 -20.70 -32.71
CA ASP A 423 0.50 -20.89 -33.68
C ASP A 423 0.49 -19.84 -34.82
N VAL A 424 -0.59 -19.05 -34.92
CA VAL A 424 -0.76 -18.04 -35.96
C VAL A 424 -0.26 -16.67 -35.49
N SER A 425 0.62 -16.06 -36.28
CA SER A 425 1.04 -14.66 -36.12
C SER A 425 0.79 -13.86 -37.40
N LEU A 426 0.11 -12.73 -37.29
CA LEU A 426 -0.10 -11.78 -38.38
C LEU A 426 0.44 -10.41 -37.98
N LYS A 427 1.27 -9.82 -38.84
CA LYS A 427 1.78 -8.46 -38.69
C LYS A 427 1.50 -7.67 -39.95
N ILE A 428 0.67 -6.64 -39.83
CA ILE A 428 0.35 -5.69 -40.88
C ILE A 428 1.01 -4.36 -40.51
N THR A 429 1.66 -3.75 -41.49
CA THR A 429 2.19 -2.38 -41.47
C THR A 429 1.82 -1.71 -42.79
N GLU A 430 1.99 -0.39 -42.91
CA GLU A 430 1.63 0.36 -44.13
C GLU A 430 2.06 -0.33 -45.44
N ASN A 431 3.30 -0.82 -45.50
CA ASN A 431 3.88 -1.33 -46.73
C ASN A 431 4.13 -2.84 -46.73
N LYS A 432 3.74 -3.54 -45.66
CA LYS A 432 4.07 -4.98 -45.50
C LYS A 432 3.02 -5.74 -44.70
N ARG A 433 2.69 -6.95 -45.15
CA ARG A 433 1.87 -7.92 -44.43
C ARG A 433 2.63 -9.23 -44.30
N ILE A 434 2.70 -9.77 -43.09
CA ILE A 434 3.41 -11.02 -42.79
C ILE A 434 2.48 -11.91 -41.97
N LEU A 435 2.03 -13.00 -42.57
CA LEU A 435 1.32 -14.09 -41.89
C LEU A 435 2.26 -15.27 -41.74
N LYS A 436 2.29 -15.88 -40.56
CA LYS A 436 2.91 -17.17 -40.32
C LYS A 436 1.91 -18.05 -39.59
N SER A 437 1.72 -19.24 -40.11
CA SER A 437 1.02 -20.37 -39.49
C SER A 437 1.78 -21.65 -39.86
N GLU A 438 1.38 -22.79 -39.29
CA GLU A 438 1.95 -24.08 -39.67
C GLU A 438 1.69 -24.44 -41.15
N GLU A 439 0.51 -24.11 -41.66
CA GLU A 439 0.05 -24.55 -42.98
C GLU A 439 0.39 -23.56 -44.10
N LEU A 440 0.42 -22.25 -43.79
CA LEU A 440 0.68 -21.20 -44.76
C LEU A 440 1.47 -20.03 -44.15
N SER A 441 2.48 -19.59 -44.89
CA SER A 441 3.18 -18.33 -44.64
C SER A 441 2.96 -17.38 -45.82
N ILE A 442 2.51 -16.17 -45.52
CA ILE A 442 2.33 -15.10 -46.49
C ILE A 442 3.31 -13.97 -46.15
N PHE A 443 4.06 -13.51 -47.14
CA PHE A 443 4.82 -12.27 -47.06
C PHE A 443 4.43 -11.40 -48.24
N GLU A 444 3.84 -10.26 -47.96
CA GLU A 444 3.54 -9.24 -48.95
C GLU A 444 4.26 -7.95 -48.59
N SER A 445 4.88 -7.35 -49.59
CA SER A 445 5.44 -6.01 -49.55
C SER A 445 5.20 -5.32 -50.88
N GLU A 446 5.50 -4.02 -50.96
CA GLU A 446 5.46 -3.27 -52.21
C GLU A 446 6.17 -4.04 -53.36
N GLY A 447 5.42 -4.34 -54.42
CA GLY A 447 5.89 -5.05 -55.62
C GLY A 447 6.20 -6.54 -55.44
N LYS A 448 5.93 -7.15 -54.27
CA LYS A 448 6.27 -8.56 -54.03
C LYS A 448 5.30 -9.28 -53.09
N THR A 449 4.75 -10.39 -53.54
CA THR A 449 3.97 -11.34 -52.72
C THR A 449 4.64 -12.70 -52.72
N VAL A 450 4.73 -13.34 -51.56
CA VAL A 450 5.25 -14.69 -51.41
C VAL A 450 4.25 -15.50 -50.61
N LEU A 451 3.77 -16.59 -51.19
CA LEU A 451 2.96 -17.60 -50.51
C LEU A 451 3.82 -18.85 -50.35
N LYS A 452 3.87 -19.40 -49.15
CA LYS A 452 4.64 -20.61 -48.86
C LYS A 452 3.80 -21.57 -48.03
N THR A 453 3.51 -22.72 -48.60
CA THR A 453 3.02 -23.91 -47.90
C THR A 453 4.21 -24.88 -47.70
N PRO A 454 4.02 -26.02 -47.01
CA PRO A 454 5.05 -27.06 -46.93
C PRO A 454 5.57 -27.52 -48.30
N ASP A 455 4.66 -27.64 -49.28
CA ASP A 455 4.97 -28.27 -50.57
C ASP A 455 5.23 -27.26 -51.71
N VAL A 456 4.68 -26.05 -51.61
CA VAL A 456 4.68 -25.08 -52.70
C VAL A 456 5.13 -23.71 -52.21
N LYS A 457 6.01 -23.07 -52.98
CA LYS A 457 6.37 -21.66 -52.80
C LYS A 457 6.06 -20.85 -54.05
N VAL A 458 5.12 -19.94 -53.95
CA VAL A 458 4.74 -18.99 -55.00
C VAL A 458 5.39 -17.65 -54.70
N ILE A 459 6.06 -17.05 -55.68
CA ILE A 459 6.70 -15.74 -55.60
C ILE A 459 6.15 -14.91 -56.75
N LEU A 460 5.40 -13.86 -56.41
CA LEU A 460 4.87 -12.89 -57.33
C LEU A 460 5.67 -11.60 -57.23
N ASN A 461 6.31 -11.21 -58.32
CA ASN A 461 6.92 -9.91 -58.53
C ASN A 461 6.55 -9.43 -59.95
N ASP A 462 7.51 -8.96 -60.76
CA ASP A 462 7.31 -8.74 -62.19
C ASP A 462 6.87 -10.03 -62.91
N GLU A 463 7.32 -11.19 -62.43
CA GLU A 463 6.97 -12.52 -62.93
C GLU A 463 6.28 -13.37 -61.85
N LEU A 464 5.55 -14.41 -62.25
CA LEU A 464 4.97 -15.38 -61.31
C LEU A 464 5.89 -16.59 -61.29
N THR A 465 6.64 -16.77 -60.22
CA THR A 465 7.52 -17.93 -60.02
C THR A 465 6.88 -18.92 -59.07
N ILE A 466 6.76 -20.19 -59.47
CA ILE A 466 6.26 -21.27 -58.61
C ILE A 466 7.38 -22.27 -58.42
N LYS A 467 7.67 -22.61 -57.16
CA LYS A 467 8.62 -23.65 -56.79
C LYS A 467 7.89 -24.78 -56.09
N LYS A 468 8.03 -25.99 -56.63
CA LYS A 468 7.43 -27.20 -56.11
C LYS A 468 8.40 -28.36 -56.38
N ASP A 469 8.63 -29.21 -55.39
CA ASP A 469 9.46 -30.43 -55.53
C ASP A 469 10.88 -30.20 -56.11
N GLY A 470 11.46 -29.01 -55.89
CA GLY A 470 12.78 -28.63 -56.41
C GLY A 470 12.77 -28.02 -57.82
N GLU A 471 11.64 -28.10 -58.54
CA GLU A 471 11.46 -27.46 -59.84
C GLU A 471 11.06 -25.98 -59.68
N THR A 472 11.41 -25.17 -60.68
CA THR A 472 11.05 -23.74 -60.74
C THR A 472 10.37 -23.44 -62.07
N HIS A 473 9.12 -23.01 -61.98
CA HIS A 473 8.26 -22.68 -63.11
C HIS A 473 7.98 -21.17 -63.13
N VAL A 474 8.07 -20.54 -64.29
CA VAL A 474 7.88 -19.09 -64.45
C VAL A 474 6.71 -18.83 -65.40
N LEU A 475 5.64 -18.23 -64.87
CA LEU A 475 4.42 -17.91 -65.60
C LEU A 475 4.32 -16.41 -65.89
N LYS A 476 3.94 -16.08 -67.12
CA LYS A 476 3.69 -14.69 -67.58
C LYS A 476 2.20 -14.34 -67.64
N ASN A 477 1.32 -15.21 -67.15
CA ASN A 477 -0.13 -15.04 -67.20
C ASN A 477 -0.61 -13.95 -66.21
N ALA A 478 -0.96 -12.77 -66.73
CA ALA A 478 -1.40 -11.63 -65.92
C ALA A 478 -2.72 -11.90 -65.15
N LYS A 479 -3.59 -12.78 -65.67
CA LYS A 479 -4.88 -13.11 -65.04
C LYS A 479 -4.68 -13.87 -63.72
N ILE A 480 -3.77 -14.85 -63.72
CA ILE A 480 -3.44 -15.65 -62.53
C ILE A 480 -2.72 -14.79 -61.49
N LYS A 481 -1.84 -13.88 -61.93
CA LYS A 481 -1.19 -12.93 -61.03
C LYS A 481 -2.20 -12.07 -60.26
N GLN A 482 -3.21 -11.57 -60.97
CA GLN A 482 -4.26 -10.77 -60.35
C GLN A 482 -5.12 -11.61 -59.40
N GLU A 483 -5.52 -12.81 -59.82
CA GLU A 483 -6.32 -13.71 -58.98
C GLU A 483 -5.59 -14.10 -57.67
N ILE A 484 -4.28 -14.34 -57.72
CA ILE A 484 -3.48 -14.59 -56.51
C ILE A 484 -3.53 -13.36 -55.58
N LYS A 485 -3.38 -12.14 -56.11
CA LYS A 485 -3.47 -10.92 -55.30
C LYS A 485 -4.84 -10.76 -54.68
N ASP A 486 -5.89 -11.00 -55.45
CA ASP A 486 -7.27 -10.86 -54.99
C ASP A 486 -7.60 -11.86 -53.86
N LYS A 487 -7.03 -13.06 -53.90
CA LYS A 487 -7.24 -14.12 -52.89
C LYS A 487 -6.38 -13.98 -51.63
N VAL A 488 -5.33 -13.15 -51.59
CA VAL A 488 -4.46 -13.02 -50.41
C VAL A 488 -5.25 -12.61 -49.17
N ASP A 489 -6.19 -11.69 -49.32
CA ASP A 489 -7.00 -11.18 -48.22
C ASP A 489 -7.93 -12.27 -47.66
N ASP A 490 -8.53 -13.06 -48.56
CA ASP A 490 -9.37 -14.20 -48.20
C ASP A 490 -8.57 -15.29 -47.48
N LEU A 491 -7.37 -15.60 -47.96
CA LEU A 491 -6.48 -16.58 -47.30
C LEU A 491 -6.06 -16.14 -45.89
N ILE A 492 -5.72 -14.86 -45.71
CA ILE A 492 -5.42 -14.31 -44.38
C ILE A 492 -6.64 -14.45 -43.47
N ARG A 493 -7.84 -14.14 -43.99
CA ARG A 493 -9.09 -14.21 -43.23
C ARG A 493 -9.45 -15.65 -42.85
N ASP A 494 -9.33 -16.60 -43.76
CA ASP A 494 -9.67 -18.00 -43.51
C ASP A 494 -8.79 -18.61 -42.41
N ILE A 495 -7.48 -18.27 -42.40
CA ILE A 495 -6.54 -18.70 -41.34
C ILE A 495 -6.90 -18.07 -39.99
N LEU A 496 -7.24 -16.78 -39.95
CA LEU A 496 -7.63 -16.11 -38.71
C LEU A 496 -8.98 -16.61 -38.15
N ASP A 497 -9.90 -17.00 -39.02
CA ASP A 497 -11.22 -17.52 -38.67
C ASP A 497 -11.19 -19.05 -38.39
N LYS A 498 -10.02 -19.71 -38.54
CA LYS A 498 -9.84 -21.17 -38.42
C LYS A 498 -10.83 -21.96 -39.30
N LYS A 499 -11.06 -21.46 -40.53
CA LYS A 499 -11.94 -22.08 -41.52
C LYS A 499 -11.18 -23.10 -42.37
N GLU A 500 -11.92 -24.00 -43.00
CA GLU A 500 -11.39 -24.86 -44.08
C GLU A 500 -10.83 -23.96 -45.21
N MET A 501 -9.57 -24.17 -45.61
CA MET A 501 -8.86 -23.32 -46.60
C MET A 501 -9.25 -23.64 -48.06
N LYS A 502 -10.54 -23.60 -48.37
CA LYS A 502 -11.07 -23.90 -49.72
C LYS A 502 -10.48 -23.01 -50.81
N GLU A 503 -10.19 -21.76 -50.49
CA GLU A 503 -9.57 -20.83 -51.42
C GLU A 503 -8.10 -21.19 -51.72
N LEU A 504 -7.37 -21.70 -50.73
CA LEU A 504 -6.01 -22.20 -50.92
C LEU A 504 -6.03 -23.44 -51.81
N ASP A 505 -6.92 -24.38 -51.53
CA ASP A 505 -7.07 -25.61 -52.32
C ASP A 505 -7.41 -25.29 -53.78
N SER A 506 -8.38 -24.39 -54.01
CA SER A 506 -8.76 -23.92 -55.34
C SER A 506 -7.60 -23.25 -56.07
N LEU A 507 -6.82 -22.42 -55.37
CA LEU A 507 -5.65 -21.76 -55.95
C LEU A 507 -4.57 -22.78 -56.31
N LEU A 508 -4.28 -23.73 -55.42
CA LEU A 508 -3.29 -24.78 -55.66
C LEU A 508 -3.69 -25.71 -56.81
N GLU A 509 -4.97 -26.08 -56.93
CA GLU A 509 -5.46 -26.88 -58.06
C GLU A 509 -5.30 -26.17 -59.40
N LYS A 510 -5.63 -24.87 -59.47
CA LYS A 510 -5.43 -24.09 -60.69
C LYS A 510 -3.95 -23.92 -61.03
N LEU A 511 -3.10 -23.68 -60.04
CA LEU A 511 -1.65 -23.63 -60.29
C LEU A 511 -1.12 -24.96 -60.82
N LYS A 512 -1.64 -26.10 -60.35
CA LYS A 512 -1.29 -27.42 -60.91
C LYS A 512 -1.73 -27.60 -62.37
N GLN A 513 -2.75 -26.89 -62.84
CA GLN A 513 -3.18 -26.96 -64.26
C GLN A 513 -2.27 -26.14 -65.20
N GLU A 514 -1.51 -25.20 -64.65
CA GLU A 514 -0.66 -24.26 -65.39
C GLU A 514 0.85 -24.59 -65.28
N LEU A 515 1.19 -25.56 -64.43
CA LEU A 515 2.51 -26.21 -64.29
C LEU A 515 2.54 -27.48 -65.14
#